data_AF-A0A800DS05-F1
#
_entry.id   AF-A0A800DS05-F1
#
_cell.length_a   1.000
_cell.length_b   1.000
_cell.length_c   1.000
_cell.angle_alpha   90.00
_cell.angle_beta   90.00
_cell.angle_gamma   90.00
#
_symmetry.space_group_name_H-M   'P 1'
#
loop_
_entity.id
_entity.type
_entity.pdbx_description
1 polymer ?
#
loop_
_entity_poly.entity_id
_entity_poly.type
_entity_poly.pdbx_seq_one_letter_code
_entity_poly.pdbx_strand_id
1 'polypeptide(L)'
;MGKFIYPIIVVILSIWVYNDAKLNLRNGLLWSIGVLIGGFLFFPILFPIYFWIHPPFLFWDCPNCRRRNLTRFRECSRCHAVLAEAEMEKRLRGYWGISDAISILLIAQFASLLVILLSTDLSAGQTNLSSREVIDSLKPSVLWLAELISSNALIGFCLYCVTGRYRLPLTALGFTSNNLIRNIIFAILMTILLLIAEQVIINLTVYIGKFFSTVEIEKLIQQEAQQQLKIIPTSASDPLMILAIFVLLILVPVSEEMLFRGITYVALRDRFGKIWGLLLSAILFASLHGLVFQFVPVFLLGLGLAYIYERTRSLIPCIVAHFLINFAAMLSNIHI
;
A
#
# COMPACT_ATOMS: atom_id res chain seq x y z
N MET A 1 -15.38 -16.92 0.03
CA MET A 1 -13.91 -17.04 -0.01
C MET A 1 -13.19 -16.42 1.21
N GLY A 2 -13.63 -15.29 1.78
CA GLY A 2 -12.90 -14.63 2.89
C GLY A 2 -12.73 -15.41 4.20
N LYS A 3 -13.65 -16.34 4.54
CA LYS A 3 -13.60 -17.09 5.81
C LYS A 3 -12.37 -17.99 5.98
N PHE A 4 -11.72 -18.41 4.90
CA PHE A 4 -10.54 -19.29 4.96
C PHE A 4 -9.21 -18.53 4.76
N ILE A 5 -9.23 -17.45 3.99
CA ILE A 5 -8.01 -16.68 3.68
C ILE A 5 -7.54 -15.89 4.91
N TYR A 6 -8.47 -15.31 5.67
CA TYR A 6 -8.13 -14.45 6.79
C TYR A 6 -7.42 -15.20 7.95
N PRO A 7 -7.89 -16.37 8.42
CA PRO A 7 -7.15 -17.16 9.41
C PRO A 7 -5.75 -17.55 8.93
N ILE A 8 -5.59 -17.85 7.63
CA ILE A 8 -4.28 -18.18 7.04
C ILE A 8 -3.34 -16.97 7.12
N ILE A 9 -3.81 -15.77 6.78
CA ILE A 9 -3.04 -14.53 6.89
C ILE A 9 -2.59 -14.28 8.34
N VAL A 10 -3.52 -14.41 9.30
CA VAL A 10 -3.21 -14.23 10.74
C VAL A 10 -2.13 -15.21 11.19
N VAL A 11 -2.23 -16.49 10.81
CA VAL A 11 -1.22 -17.51 11.13
C VAL A 11 0.14 -17.19 10.51
N ILE A 12 0.19 -16.83 9.22
CA ILE A 12 1.44 -16.47 8.53
C ILE A 12 2.12 -15.29 9.22
N LEU A 13 1.35 -14.26 9.60
CA LEU A 13 1.89 -13.08 10.25
C LEU A 13 2.33 -13.37 11.69
N SER A 14 1.61 -14.21 12.44
CA SER A 14 2.07 -14.67 13.75
C SER A 14 3.36 -15.46 13.70
N ILE A 15 3.53 -16.35 12.71
CA ILE A 15 4.80 -17.05 12.47
C ILE A 15 5.91 -16.05 12.14
N TRP A 16 5.60 -15.01 11.37
CA TRP A 16 6.57 -13.97 11.04
C TRP A 16 6.99 -13.15 12.26
N VAL A 17 6.04 -12.70 13.09
CA VAL A 17 6.27 -12.01 14.36
C VAL A 17 7.13 -12.87 15.29
N TYR A 18 6.86 -14.17 15.38
CA TYR A 18 7.67 -15.10 16.18
C TYR A 18 9.13 -15.09 15.72
N ASN A 19 9.36 -15.26 14.41
CA ASN A 19 10.69 -15.34 13.83
C ASN A 19 11.44 -14.02 13.97
N ASP A 20 10.79 -12.88 13.73
CA ASP A 20 11.37 -11.54 13.89
C ASP A 20 11.74 -11.26 15.35
N ALA A 21 10.84 -11.55 16.29
CA ALA A 21 11.09 -11.35 17.72
C ALA A 21 12.23 -12.22 18.23
N LYS A 22 12.34 -13.46 17.72
CA LYS A 22 13.45 -14.37 18.04
C LYS A 22 14.79 -13.84 17.56
N LEU A 23 14.86 -13.31 16.33
CA LEU A 23 16.07 -12.68 15.78
C LEU A 23 16.52 -11.47 16.61
N ASN A 24 15.55 -10.79 17.25
CA ASN A 24 15.74 -9.62 18.10
C ASN A 24 15.81 -9.95 19.61
N LEU A 25 15.98 -11.22 19.99
CA LEU A 25 16.16 -11.71 21.37
C LEU A 25 15.05 -11.29 22.35
N ARG A 26 13.78 -11.28 21.89
CA ARG A 26 12.60 -10.98 22.71
C ARG A 26 11.70 -12.20 22.90
N ASN A 27 10.70 -12.08 23.78
CA ASN A 27 9.69 -13.12 23.99
C ASN A 27 8.72 -13.21 22.79
N GLY A 28 9.19 -13.82 21.70
CA GLY A 28 8.44 -13.93 20.44
C GLY A 28 7.15 -14.74 20.57
N LEU A 29 7.09 -15.66 21.53
CA LEU A 29 5.89 -16.45 21.79
C LEU A 29 4.73 -15.57 22.25
N LEU A 30 4.96 -14.65 23.20
CA LEU A 30 3.91 -13.78 23.74
C LEU A 30 3.29 -12.88 22.65
N TRP A 31 4.12 -12.28 21.79
CA TRP A 31 3.65 -11.42 20.71
C TRP A 31 2.91 -12.19 19.63
N SER A 32 3.39 -13.39 19.28
CA SER A 32 2.74 -14.25 18.30
C SER A 32 1.40 -14.74 18.80
N ILE A 33 1.31 -15.09 20.09
CA ILE A 33 0.06 -15.40 20.77
C ILE A 33 -0.87 -14.18 20.78
N GLY A 34 -0.36 -12.97 21.02
CA GLY A 34 -1.15 -11.74 20.92
C GLY A 34 -1.77 -11.55 19.52
N VAL A 35 -0.99 -11.74 18.46
CA VAL A 35 -1.47 -11.65 17.08
C VAL A 35 -2.47 -12.77 16.74
N LEU A 36 -2.25 -14.00 17.24
CA LEU A 36 -3.18 -15.14 17.06
C LEU A 36 -4.50 -14.93 17.83
N ILE A 37 -4.43 -14.61 19.12
CA ILE A 37 -5.60 -14.43 20.01
C ILE A 37 -6.37 -13.17 19.64
N GLY A 38 -5.68 -12.10 19.23
CA GLY A 38 -6.30 -10.86 18.76
C GLY A 38 -6.98 -10.97 17.38
N GLY A 39 -6.93 -12.16 16.77
CA GLY A 39 -7.20 -12.49 15.36
C GLY A 39 -8.60 -12.23 14.80
N PHE A 40 -9.39 -11.29 15.33
CA PHE A 40 -10.64 -10.83 14.70
C PHE A 40 -10.88 -9.32 14.83
N LEU A 41 -10.40 -8.67 15.89
CA LEU A 41 -10.58 -7.22 16.13
C LEU A 41 -9.27 -6.50 16.45
N PHE A 42 -8.31 -7.21 17.03
CA PHE A 42 -7.07 -6.64 17.53
C PHE A 42 -5.87 -6.94 16.64
N PHE A 43 -5.99 -7.81 15.64
CA PHE A 43 -4.91 -8.11 14.71
C PHE A 43 -4.36 -6.83 14.00
N PRO A 44 -5.21 -5.93 13.45
CA PRO A 44 -4.72 -4.68 12.86
C PRO A 44 -4.20 -3.67 13.89
N ILE A 45 -4.36 -3.94 15.19
CA ILE A 45 -3.91 -3.07 16.29
C ILE A 45 -2.58 -3.60 16.85
N LEU A 46 -2.51 -4.88 17.19
CA LEU A 46 -1.37 -5.52 17.83
C LEU A 46 -0.19 -5.68 16.88
N PHE A 47 -0.43 -6.01 15.61
CA PHE A 47 0.64 -6.19 14.64
C PHE A 47 1.39 -4.87 14.36
N PRO A 48 0.72 -3.71 14.20
CA PRO A 48 1.44 -2.44 14.08
C PRO A 48 2.02 -1.92 15.40
N ILE A 49 1.36 -2.16 16.53
CA ILE A 49 1.92 -1.85 17.87
C ILE A 49 3.23 -2.60 18.11
N TYR A 50 3.28 -3.89 17.75
CA TYR A 50 4.51 -4.67 17.75
C TYR A 50 5.59 -3.85 17.05
N PHE A 51 5.36 -3.50 15.79
CA PHE A 51 6.37 -2.82 14.99
C PHE A 51 6.84 -1.48 15.57
N TRP A 52 5.94 -0.66 16.14
CA TRP A 52 6.34 0.62 16.74
C TRP A 52 7.03 0.52 18.10
N ILE A 53 6.83 -0.57 18.85
CA ILE A 53 7.60 -0.86 20.06
C ILE A 53 8.95 -1.54 19.71
N HIS A 54 9.12 -2.03 18.49
CA HIS A 54 10.42 -2.51 18.01
C HIS A 54 11.34 -1.36 17.62
N PRO A 55 12.62 -1.39 18.02
CA PRO A 55 13.60 -0.47 17.49
C PRO A 55 13.76 -0.70 15.98
N PRO A 56 13.99 0.36 15.19
CA PRO A 56 14.20 0.25 13.75
C PRO A 56 15.38 -0.68 13.45
N PHE A 57 15.32 -1.37 12.31
CA PHE A 57 16.47 -2.06 11.76
C PHE A 57 17.53 -1.02 11.37
N LEU A 58 18.47 -0.83 12.29
CA LEU A 58 19.62 0.03 12.12
C LEU A 58 20.86 -0.82 11.79
N PHE A 59 21.75 -0.27 11.00
CA PHE A 59 23.07 -0.82 10.74
C PHE A 59 24.09 0.30 10.72
N TRP A 60 25.37 -0.04 10.84
CA TRP A 60 26.45 0.91 10.62
C TRP A 60 27.40 0.35 9.56
N ASP A 61 27.90 1.23 8.71
CA ASP A 61 28.91 0.88 7.71
C ASP A 61 30.30 1.08 8.30
N CYS A 62 31.13 0.05 8.23
CA CYS A 62 32.47 0.08 8.77
C CYS A 62 33.35 1.12 8.06
N PRO A 63 34.03 2.03 8.77
CA PRO A 63 34.87 3.05 8.15
C PRO A 63 36.05 2.43 7.39
N ASN A 64 36.54 1.27 7.83
CA ASN A 64 37.75 0.67 7.30
C ASN A 64 37.49 -0.16 6.03
N CYS A 65 36.43 -0.98 6.03
CA CYS A 65 36.16 -1.92 4.93
C CYS A 65 34.77 -1.76 4.30
N ARG A 66 33.98 -0.76 4.72
CA ARG A 66 32.60 -0.48 4.27
C ARG A 66 31.62 -1.64 4.44
N ARG A 67 31.97 -2.65 5.25
CA ARG A 67 31.07 -3.75 5.60
C ARG A 67 29.94 -3.22 6.46
N ARG A 68 28.71 -3.58 6.11
CA ARG A 68 27.51 -3.35 6.92
C ARG A 68 27.49 -4.27 8.12
N ASN A 69 27.32 -3.72 9.31
CA ASN A 69 27.20 -4.47 10.57
C ASN A 69 25.92 -4.11 11.30
N LEU A 70 25.34 -5.07 12.02
CA LEU A 70 24.15 -4.86 12.84
C LEU A 70 24.53 -4.05 14.09
N THR A 71 23.62 -3.21 14.58
CA THR A 71 23.85 -2.35 15.77
C THR A 71 24.22 -3.10 17.03
N ARG A 72 23.80 -4.37 17.16
CA ARG A 72 24.14 -5.21 18.31
C ARG A 72 25.62 -5.61 18.40
N PHE A 73 26.38 -5.42 17.32
CA PHE A 73 27.81 -5.73 17.28
C PHE A 73 28.62 -4.45 17.07
N ARG A 74 29.52 -4.15 18.01
CA ARG A 74 30.49 -3.04 17.90
C ARG A 74 31.72 -3.41 17.07
N GLU A 75 31.92 -4.70 16.84
CA GLU A 75 33.00 -5.24 16.04
C GLU A 75 32.53 -5.52 14.61
N CYS A 76 33.34 -5.10 13.64
CA CYS A 76 33.08 -5.37 12.24
C CYS A 76 33.26 -6.86 11.93
N SER A 77 32.22 -7.51 11.40
CA SER A 77 32.21 -8.92 10.98
C SER A 77 33.23 -9.31 9.89
N ARG A 78 33.93 -8.33 9.31
CA ARG A 78 34.91 -8.57 8.21
C ARG A 78 36.33 -8.22 8.61
N CYS A 79 36.56 -7.00 9.07
CA CYS A 79 37.89 -6.52 9.41
C CYS A 79 38.17 -6.48 10.91
N HIS A 80 37.22 -6.94 11.73
CA HIS A 80 37.31 -6.99 13.19
C HIS A 80 37.59 -5.63 13.87
N ALA A 81 37.43 -4.53 13.13
CA ALA A 81 37.54 -3.19 13.67
C ALA A 81 36.40 -2.96 14.68
N VAL A 82 36.76 -2.58 15.90
CA VAL A 82 35.83 -2.24 16.97
C VAL A 82 35.61 -0.72 16.97
N LEU A 83 34.35 -0.30 16.98
CA LEU A 83 33.98 1.10 17.11
C LEU A 83 33.54 1.44 18.53
N ALA A 84 33.93 2.62 18.99
CA ALA A 84 33.34 3.24 20.15
C ALA A 84 31.83 3.49 19.90
N GLU A 85 31.02 3.36 20.93
CA GLU A 85 29.55 3.47 20.86
C GLU A 85 29.09 4.80 20.26
N ALA A 86 29.63 5.92 20.76
CA ALA A 86 29.33 7.26 20.25
C ALA A 86 29.73 7.45 18.77
N GLU A 87 30.74 6.72 18.28
CA GLU A 87 31.10 6.78 16.86
C GLU A 87 30.21 5.88 16.00
N MET A 88 29.85 4.70 16.52
CA MET A 88 28.88 3.82 15.88
C MET A 88 27.52 4.53 15.72
N GLU A 89 27.04 5.20 16.77
CA GLU A 89 25.77 5.95 16.76
C GLU A 89 25.70 6.99 15.65
N LYS A 90 26.78 7.76 15.44
CA LYS A 90 26.88 8.75 14.35
C LYS A 90 26.85 8.12 12.95
N ARG A 91 27.15 6.83 12.86
CA ARG A 91 27.21 6.06 11.60
C ARG A 91 25.99 5.17 11.40
N LEU A 92 25.01 5.21 12.31
CA LEU A 92 23.78 4.45 12.17
C LEU A 92 23.01 4.91 10.92
N ARG A 93 22.54 3.91 10.18
CA ARG A 93 21.74 4.02 8.98
C ARG A 93 20.53 3.12 9.18
N GLY A 94 19.35 3.65 8.93
CA GLY A 94 18.10 2.92 8.96
C GLY A 94 17.67 2.51 7.57
N TYR A 95 16.96 1.39 7.46
CA TYR A 95 16.20 1.06 6.28
C TYR A 95 14.90 0.39 6.67
N TRP A 96 13.79 0.82 6.07
CA TRP A 96 12.49 0.22 6.31
C TRP A 96 12.38 -1.13 5.60
N GLY A 97 11.66 -2.05 6.24
CA GLY A 97 11.44 -3.40 5.72
C GLY A 97 10.03 -3.59 5.17
N ILE A 98 9.78 -4.82 4.72
CA ILE A 98 8.43 -5.26 4.30
C ILE A 98 7.44 -5.18 5.47
N SER A 99 7.92 -5.32 6.71
CA SER A 99 7.14 -5.18 7.93
C SER A 99 6.63 -3.77 8.17
N ASP A 100 7.41 -2.74 7.83
CA ASP A 100 6.96 -1.36 7.88
C ASP A 100 5.79 -1.17 6.91
N ALA A 101 5.96 -1.63 5.66
CA ALA A 101 4.93 -1.55 4.62
C ALA A 101 3.60 -2.19 5.06
N ILE A 102 3.66 -3.44 5.54
CA ILE A 102 2.48 -4.19 5.98
C ILE A 102 1.84 -3.52 7.19
N SER A 103 2.64 -3.04 8.15
CA SER A 103 2.10 -2.36 9.34
C SER A 103 1.35 -1.08 8.96
N ILE A 104 1.96 -0.23 8.13
CA ILE A 104 1.34 1.02 7.65
C ILE A 104 0.01 0.73 6.96
N LEU A 105 0.00 -0.24 6.06
CA LEU A 105 -1.21 -0.66 5.35
C LEU A 105 -2.30 -1.12 6.32
N LEU A 106 -1.97 -2.02 7.26
CA LEU A 106 -2.95 -2.56 8.20
C LEU A 106 -3.57 -1.49 9.10
N ILE A 107 -2.77 -0.50 9.54
CA ILE A 107 -3.29 0.62 10.34
C ILE A 107 -4.26 1.47 9.54
N ALA A 108 -3.90 1.83 8.31
CA ALA A 108 -4.76 2.66 7.47
C ALA A 108 -6.09 1.95 7.15
N GLN A 109 -6.02 0.66 6.83
CA GLN A 109 -7.21 -0.17 6.59
C GLN A 109 -8.07 -0.33 7.85
N PHE A 110 -7.45 -0.45 9.03
CA PHE A 110 -8.17 -0.49 10.28
C PHE A 110 -8.88 0.84 10.59
N ALA A 111 -8.22 1.97 10.36
CA ALA A 111 -8.81 3.29 10.55
C ALA A 111 -10.02 3.49 9.62
N SER A 112 -9.90 3.08 8.35
CA SER A 112 -11.00 3.07 7.38
C SER A 112 -12.17 2.19 7.84
N LEU A 113 -11.87 0.96 8.27
CA LEU A 113 -12.87 0.01 8.77
C LEU A 113 -13.60 0.56 10.01
N LEU A 114 -12.89 1.24 10.92
CA LEU A 114 -13.50 1.83 12.10
C LEU A 114 -14.53 2.91 11.73
N VAL A 115 -14.24 3.75 10.74
CA VAL A 115 -15.21 4.74 10.22
C VAL A 115 -16.46 4.05 9.70
N ILE A 116 -16.30 2.97 8.94
CA ILE A 116 -17.42 2.19 8.40
C ILE A 116 -18.26 1.62 9.54
N LEU A 117 -17.62 0.93 10.51
CA LEU A 117 -18.31 0.29 11.63
C LEU A 117 -19.05 1.28 12.53
N LEU A 118 -18.48 2.47 12.76
CA LEU A 118 -19.12 3.52 13.54
C LEU A 118 -20.28 4.20 12.79
N SER A 119 -20.29 4.11 11.46
CA SER A 119 -21.34 4.68 10.61
C SER A 119 -22.46 3.69 10.32
N THR A 120 -22.21 2.39 10.48
CA THR A 120 -23.26 1.36 10.42
C THR A 120 -24.01 1.31 11.72
N ASP A 121 -25.34 1.46 11.66
CA ASP A 121 -26.20 1.29 12.82
C ASP A 121 -26.32 -0.21 13.15
N LEU A 122 -25.37 -0.72 13.94
CA LEU A 122 -25.30 -2.12 14.41
C LEU A 122 -26.54 -2.55 15.21
N SER A 123 -27.43 -1.59 15.53
CA SER A 123 -28.70 -1.79 16.23
C SER A 123 -29.79 -2.41 15.34
N ALA A 124 -29.68 -2.30 14.01
CA ALA A 124 -30.51 -3.06 13.09
C ALA A 124 -29.98 -4.50 13.05
N GLY A 125 -30.74 -5.48 13.56
CA GLY A 125 -30.41 -6.91 13.64
C GLY A 125 -30.15 -7.63 12.30
N GLN A 126 -29.35 -7.04 11.42
CA GLN A 126 -28.88 -7.54 10.13
C GLN A 126 -27.71 -8.51 10.33
N THR A 127 -27.92 -9.57 11.11
CA THR A 127 -26.91 -10.61 11.35
C THR A 127 -26.68 -11.54 10.15
N ASN A 128 -27.51 -11.41 9.10
CA ASN A 128 -27.48 -12.27 7.91
C ASN A 128 -27.01 -11.57 6.62
N LEU A 129 -26.63 -10.29 6.66
CA LEU A 129 -26.10 -9.62 5.46
C LEU A 129 -24.67 -10.07 5.17
N SER A 130 -24.40 -10.31 3.89
CA SER A 130 -23.04 -10.45 3.39
C SER A 130 -22.29 -9.12 3.48
N SER A 131 -20.96 -9.17 3.54
CA SER A 131 -20.11 -7.96 3.58
C SER A 131 -20.36 -7.01 2.42
N ARG A 132 -20.81 -7.53 1.26
CA ARG A 132 -21.17 -6.73 0.08
C ARG A 132 -22.46 -5.96 0.29
N GLU A 133 -23.50 -6.61 0.81
CA GLU A 133 -24.78 -5.96 1.08
C GLU A 133 -24.64 -4.86 2.13
N VAL A 134 -23.75 -5.05 3.12
CA VAL A 134 -23.41 -3.99 4.07
C VAL A 134 -22.79 -2.80 3.35
N ILE A 135 -21.75 -3.00 2.53
CA ILE A 135 -21.10 -1.91 1.78
C ILE A 135 -22.09 -1.21 0.85
N ASP A 136 -22.94 -1.97 0.16
CA ASP A 136 -23.93 -1.43 -0.76
C ASP A 136 -25.02 -0.60 -0.09
N SER A 137 -25.24 -0.82 1.21
CA SER A 137 -26.18 -0.06 2.03
C SER A 137 -25.60 1.24 2.59
N LEU A 138 -24.27 1.41 2.54
CA LEU A 138 -23.60 2.60 3.06
C LEU A 138 -23.86 3.80 2.15
N LYS A 139 -24.04 4.97 2.78
CA LYS A 139 -24.08 6.25 2.07
C LYS A 139 -22.70 6.50 1.43
N PRO A 140 -22.63 6.99 0.18
CA PRO A 140 -21.35 7.34 -0.46
C PRO A 140 -20.47 8.26 0.38
N SER A 141 -21.06 9.19 1.14
CA SER A 141 -20.33 10.07 2.05
C SER A 141 -19.51 9.33 3.12
N VAL A 142 -19.99 8.19 3.61
CA VAL A 142 -19.27 7.35 4.57
C VAL A 142 -18.07 6.69 3.92
N LEU A 143 -18.21 6.20 2.69
CA LEU A 143 -17.12 5.59 1.93
C LEU A 143 -16.02 6.62 1.62
N TRP A 144 -16.40 7.82 1.19
CA TRP A 144 -15.44 8.91 0.96
C TRP A 144 -14.75 9.37 2.24
N LEU A 145 -15.45 9.39 3.38
CA LEU A 145 -14.84 9.68 4.68
C LEU A 145 -13.86 8.58 5.09
N ALA A 146 -14.22 7.32 4.90
CA ALA A 146 -13.35 6.18 5.20
C ALA A 146 -12.07 6.21 4.35
N GLU A 147 -12.19 6.57 3.06
CA GLU A 147 -11.04 6.73 2.15
C GLU A 147 -10.18 7.94 2.54
N LEU A 148 -10.79 9.07 2.88
CA LEU A 148 -10.09 10.25 3.39
C LEU A 148 -9.22 9.90 4.61
N ILE A 149 -9.79 9.17 5.58
CA ILE A 149 -9.07 8.74 6.79
C ILE A 149 -7.96 7.75 6.44
N SER A 150 -8.24 6.76 5.58
CA SER A 150 -7.26 5.76 5.12
C SER A 150 -6.05 6.44 4.47
N SER A 151 -6.29 7.30 3.49
CA SER A 151 -5.25 8.01 2.75
C SER A 151 -4.41 8.93 3.64
N ASN A 152 -5.02 9.64 4.59
CA ASN A 152 -4.26 10.45 5.56
C ASN A 152 -3.42 9.59 6.51
N ALA A 153 -3.96 8.45 6.98
CA ALA A 153 -3.21 7.51 7.81
C ALA A 153 -2.00 6.95 7.05
N LEU A 154 -2.18 6.54 5.79
CA LEU A 154 -1.09 6.09 4.93
C LEU A 154 0.02 7.13 4.80
N ILE A 155 -0.33 8.38 4.47
CA ILE A 155 0.63 9.49 4.35
C ILE A 155 1.35 9.70 5.68
N GLY A 156 0.59 9.89 6.77
CA GLY A 156 1.13 10.17 8.10
C GLY A 156 2.08 9.08 8.58
N PHE A 157 1.73 7.80 8.41
CA PHE A 157 2.58 6.70 8.85
C PHE A 157 3.75 6.41 7.92
N CYS A 158 3.64 6.68 6.62
CA CYS A 158 4.82 6.68 5.73
C CYS A 158 5.81 7.78 6.13
N LEU A 159 5.32 9.00 6.39
CA LEU A 159 6.16 10.11 6.87
C LEU A 159 6.81 9.76 8.20
N TYR A 160 6.03 9.32 9.18
CA TYR A 160 6.55 8.93 10.49
C TYR A 160 7.57 7.79 10.39
N CYS A 161 7.31 6.77 9.56
CA CYS A 161 8.25 5.68 9.31
C CYS A 161 9.61 6.25 8.88
N VAL A 162 9.64 7.12 7.88
CA VAL A 162 10.90 7.63 7.32
C VAL A 162 11.54 8.70 8.20
N THR A 163 10.82 9.75 8.58
CA THR A 163 11.38 10.92 9.26
C THR A 163 11.43 10.77 10.78
N GLY A 164 10.44 10.11 11.37
CA GLY A 164 10.37 9.90 12.82
C GLY A 164 11.20 8.69 13.25
N ARG A 165 10.87 7.53 12.70
CA ARG A 165 11.41 6.24 13.10
C ARG A 165 12.81 5.99 12.56
N TYR A 166 13.04 6.17 11.25
CA TYR A 166 14.36 5.98 10.65
C TYR A 166 15.21 7.26 10.56
N ARG A 167 14.64 8.44 10.89
CA ARG A 167 15.31 9.75 10.87
C ARG A 167 15.98 10.09 9.53
N LEU A 168 15.34 9.67 8.45
CA LEU A 168 15.78 9.91 7.08
C LEU A 168 15.04 11.13 6.49
N PRO A 169 15.66 11.85 5.55
CA PRO A 169 14.99 12.94 4.84
C PRO A 169 13.89 12.39 3.91
N LEU A 170 12.93 13.25 3.54
CA LEU A 170 11.85 12.89 2.58
C LEU A 170 12.38 12.47 1.20
N THR A 171 13.59 12.88 0.85
CA THR A 171 14.28 12.42 -0.37
C THR A 171 14.52 10.91 -0.35
N ALA A 172 14.57 10.27 0.82
CA ALA A 172 14.67 8.82 0.94
C ALA A 172 13.42 8.11 0.41
N LEU A 173 12.23 8.70 0.58
CA LEU A 173 10.99 8.21 -0.05
C LEU A 173 10.98 8.44 -1.56
N GLY A 174 11.79 9.38 -2.04
CA GLY A 174 11.78 9.84 -3.43
C GLY A 174 11.08 11.19 -3.62
N PHE A 175 10.81 11.98 -2.57
CA PHE A 175 10.43 13.37 -2.76
C PHE A 175 11.64 14.19 -3.20
N THR A 176 11.88 14.24 -4.52
CA THR A 176 12.99 14.95 -5.14
C THR A 176 12.57 15.63 -6.43
N SER A 177 13.07 16.84 -6.64
CA SER A 177 12.90 17.66 -7.86
C SER A 177 14.03 17.48 -8.87
N ASN A 178 14.92 16.49 -8.67
CA ASN A 178 16.02 16.22 -9.58
C ASN A 178 15.50 15.87 -10.98
N ASN A 179 15.88 16.65 -11.99
CA ASN A 179 15.43 16.52 -13.38
C ASN A 179 13.89 16.50 -13.52
N LEU A 180 13.20 17.29 -12.70
CA LEU A 180 11.74 17.27 -12.55
C LEU A 180 11.00 17.28 -13.89
N ILE A 181 11.29 18.26 -14.76
CA ILE A 181 10.59 18.41 -16.05
C ILE A 181 10.76 17.17 -16.93
N ARG A 182 11.99 16.67 -17.07
CA ARG A 182 12.29 15.46 -17.85
C ARG A 182 11.54 14.24 -17.30
N ASN A 183 11.52 14.09 -15.98
CA ASN A 183 10.87 12.98 -15.31
C ASN A 183 9.33 13.06 -15.44
N ILE A 184 8.75 14.27 -15.37
CA ILE A 184 7.32 14.50 -15.61
C ILE A 184 6.96 14.18 -17.06
N ILE A 185 7.74 14.65 -18.05
CA ILE A 185 7.49 14.33 -19.46
C ILE A 185 7.54 12.82 -19.68
N PHE A 186 8.56 12.14 -19.13
CA PHE A 186 8.66 10.69 -19.18
C PHE A 186 7.44 10.01 -18.54
N ALA A 187 6.97 10.50 -17.38
CA ALA A 187 5.79 9.96 -16.71
C ALA A 187 4.51 10.14 -17.52
N ILE A 188 4.30 11.30 -18.16
CA ILE A 188 3.15 11.57 -19.04
C ILE A 188 3.16 10.61 -20.23
N LEU A 189 4.30 10.45 -20.90
CA LEU A 189 4.43 9.51 -22.02
C LEU A 189 4.15 8.06 -21.61
N MET A 190 4.69 7.65 -20.46
CA MET A 190 4.41 6.33 -19.88
C MET A 190 2.93 6.18 -19.50
N THR A 191 2.29 7.24 -19.00
CA THR A 191 0.87 7.23 -18.63
C THR A 191 -0.02 7.01 -19.85
N ILE A 192 0.26 7.71 -20.96
CA ILE A 192 -0.48 7.50 -22.22
C ILE A 192 -0.34 6.05 -22.68
N LEU A 193 0.88 5.49 -22.64
CA LEU A 193 1.12 4.09 -22.99
C LEU A 193 0.35 3.13 -22.06
N LEU A 194 0.33 3.41 -20.76
CA LEU A 194 -0.38 2.59 -19.77
C LEU A 194 -1.90 2.64 -20.00
N LEU A 195 -2.49 3.80 -20.25
CA LEU A 195 -3.92 3.93 -20.55
C LEU A 195 -4.32 3.18 -21.83
N ILE A 196 -3.48 3.22 -22.88
CA ILE A 196 -3.71 2.44 -24.10
C ILE A 196 -3.63 0.94 -23.80
N ALA A 197 -2.59 0.50 -23.09
CA ALA A 197 -2.41 -0.90 -22.73
C ALA A 197 -3.56 -1.40 -21.86
N GLU A 198 -3.99 -0.61 -20.89
CA GLU A 198 -5.14 -0.86 -20.03
C GLU A 198 -6.40 -1.08 -20.86
N GLN A 199 -6.73 -0.16 -21.77
CA GLN A 199 -7.92 -0.28 -22.62
C GLN A 199 -7.88 -1.52 -23.51
N VAL A 200 -6.72 -1.85 -24.08
CA VAL A 200 -6.53 -3.08 -24.88
C VAL A 200 -6.78 -4.32 -24.03
N ILE A 201 -6.26 -4.36 -22.80
CA ILE A 201 -6.42 -5.48 -21.89
C ILE A 201 -7.87 -5.61 -21.40
N ILE A 202 -8.54 -4.51 -21.10
CA ILE A 202 -9.97 -4.52 -20.75
C ILE A 202 -10.79 -5.09 -21.92
N ASN A 203 -10.57 -4.59 -23.14
CA ASN A 203 -11.27 -5.08 -24.33
C ASN A 203 -11.00 -6.56 -24.59
N LEU A 204 -9.75 -7.00 -24.43
CA LEU A 204 -9.37 -8.41 -24.55
C LEU A 204 -10.02 -9.27 -23.47
N THR A 205 -10.04 -8.79 -22.23
CA THR A 205 -10.67 -9.49 -21.09
C THR A 205 -12.17 -9.64 -21.32
N VAL A 206 -12.85 -8.61 -21.82
CA VAL A 206 -14.27 -8.67 -22.21
C VAL A 206 -14.49 -9.62 -23.38
N TYR A 207 -13.62 -9.60 -24.40
CA TYR A 207 -13.72 -10.48 -25.57
C TYR A 207 -13.54 -11.96 -25.18
N ILE A 208 -12.49 -12.27 -24.43
CA ILE A 208 -12.24 -13.61 -23.87
C ILE A 208 -13.40 -14.00 -22.96
N GLY A 209 -13.85 -13.08 -22.10
CA GLY A 209 -15.02 -13.24 -21.26
C GLY A 209 -16.22 -13.72 -22.06
N LYS A 210 -16.62 -13.01 -23.11
CA LYS A 210 -17.73 -13.39 -24.02
C LYS A 210 -17.53 -14.73 -24.72
N PHE A 211 -16.29 -15.12 -25.00
CA PHE A 211 -15.99 -16.39 -25.66
C PHE A 211 -16.16 -17.59 -24.71
N PHE A 212 -15.85 -17.42 -23.43
CA PHE A 212 -15.94 -18.46 -22.41
C PHE A 212 -17.18 -18.34 -21.50
N SER A 213 -17.93 -17.23 -21.56
CA SER A 213 -18.92 -16.91 -20.54
C SER A 213 -20.18 -17.77 -20.62
N THR A 214 -20.44 -18.46 -19.52
CA THR A 214 -21.81 -18.75 -19.09
C THR A 214 -22.45 -17.45 -18.59
N VAL A 215 -23.79 -17.42 -18.49
CA VAL A 215 -24.57 -16.27 -18.00
C VAL A 215 -24.09 -15.75 -16.63
N GLU A 216 -23.44 -16.58 -15.80
CA GLU A 216 -22.90 -16.14 -14.51
C GLU A 216 -21.67 -15.21 -14.61
N ILE A 217 -20.75 -15.43 -15.56
CA ILE A 217 -19.51 -14.63 -15.68
C ILE A 217 -19.85 -13.21 -16.15
N GLU A 218 -20.77 -13.07 -17.10
CA GLU A 218 -21.22 -11.76 -17.58
C GLU A 218 -21.87 -10.93 -16.46
N LYS A 219 -22.67 -11.57 -15.60
CA LYS A 219 -23.25 -10.92 -14.42
C LYS A 219 -22.17 -10.41 -13.47
N LEU A 220 -21.11 -11.19 -13.22
CA LEU A 220 -20.01 -10.75 -12.34
C LEU A 220 -19.23 -9.57 -12.92
N ILE A 221 -18.95 -9.57 -14.24
CA ILE A 221 -18.28 -8.46 -14.92
C ILE A 221 -19.11 -7.17 -14.82
N GLN A 222 -20.42 -7.28 -15.10
CA GLN A 222 -21.33 -6.13 -15.00
C GLN A 222 -21.45 -5.61 -13.56
N GLN A 223 -21.45 -6.50 -12.56
CA GLN A 223 -21.49 -6.13 -11.15
C GLN A 223 -20.22 -5.36 -10.74
N GLU A 224 -19.02 -5.83 -11.08
CA GLU A 224 -17.78 -5.12 -10.75
C GLU A 224 -17.71 -3.74 -11.43
N ALA A 225 -18.17 -3.64 -12.69
CA ALA A 225 -18.25 -2.37 -13.40
C ALA A 225 -19.24 -1.39 -12.72
N GLN A 226 -20.41 -1.87 -12.30
CA GLN A 226 -21.40 -1.04 -11.59
C GLN A 226 -20.93 -0.61 -10.19
N GLN A 227 -20.15 -1.45 -9.51
CA GLN A 227 -19.65 -1.13 -8.16
C GLN A 227 -18.77 0.12 -8.15
N GLN A 228 -17.96 0.34 -9.19
CA GLN A 228 -17.11 1.52 -9.29
C GLN A 228 -17.92 2.80 -9.60
N LEU A 229 -18.93 2.67 -10.46
CA LEU A 229 -19.78 3.78 -10.88
C LEU A 229 -20.69 4.30 -9.76
N LYS A 230 -21.04 3.45 -8.78
CA LYS A 230 -21.98 3.78 -7.71
C LYS A 230 -21.39 4.73 -6.65
N ILE A 231 -20.07 4.77 -6.50
CA ILE A 231 -19.40 5.49 -5.39
C ILE A 231 -18.98 6.91 -5.81
N ILE A 232 -18.63 7.10 -7.07
CA ILE A 232 -18.18 8.38 -7.62
C ILE A 232 -19.40 9.25 -7.92
N PRO A 233 -19.49 10.48 -7.37
CA PRO A 233 -20.57 11.41 -7.73
C PRO A 233 -20.59 11.65 -9.24
N THR A 234 -21.75 11.51 -9.88
CA THR A 234 -21.87 11.67 -11.35
C THR A 234 -22.27 13.08 -11.77
N SER A 235 -22.85 13.86 -10.85
CA SER A 235 -23.26 15.25 -11.08
C SER A 235 -22.23 16.23 -10.52
N ALA A 236 -21.85 17.23 -11.32
CA ALA A 236 -20.97 18.31 -10.88
C ALA A 236 -21.58 19.18 -9.77
N SER A 237 -22.91 19.17 -9.62
CA SER A 237 -23.63 19.92 -8.57
C SER A 237 -23.73 19.16 -7.24
N ASP A 238 -23.30 17.89 -7.18
CA ASP A 238 -23.30 17.13 -5.94
C ASP A 238 -22.26 17.73 -4.97
N PRO A 239 -22.65 18.13 -3.74
CA PRO A 239 -21.71 18.62 -2.74
C PRO A 239 -20.55 17.65 -2.42
N LEU A 240 -20.75 16.34 -2.61
CA LEU A 240 -19.70 15.33 -2.43
C LEU A 240 -18.64 15.36 -3.53
N MET A 241 -18.91 15.98 -4.68
CA MET A 241 -17.98 16.05 -5.81
C MET A 241 -16.64 16.68 -5.41
N ILE A 242 -16.66 17.77 -4.63
CA ILE A 242 -15.42 18.45 -4.20
C ILE A 242 -14.56 17.51 -3.34
N LEU A 243 -15.20 16.79 -2.40
CA LEU A 243 -14.52 15.81 -1.56
C LEU A 243 -13.96 14.66 -2.40
N ALA A 244 -14.77 14.13 -3.33
CA ALA A 244 -14.37 13.04 -4.22
C ALA A 244 -13.16 13.43 -5.08
N ILE A 245 -13.17 14.63 -5.69
CA ILE A 245 -12.04 15.17 -6.47
C ILE A 245 -10.79 15.26 -5.61
N PHE A 246 -10.89 15.87 -4.43
CA PHE A 246 -9.74 16.05 -3.55
C PHE A 246 -9.15 14.71 -3.10
N VAL A 247 -10.00 13.76 -2.70
CA VAL A 247 -9.56 12.45 -2.23
C VAL A 247 -9.01 11.61 -3.38
N LEU A 248 -9.78 11.41 -4.45
CA LEU A 248 -9.44 10.50 -5.55
C LEU A 248 -8.26 10.99 -6.40
N LEU A 249 -8.16 12.30 -6.63
CA LEU A 249 -7.12 12.84 -7.51
C LEU A 249 -5.86 13.23 -6.75
N ILE A 250 -5.96 13.65 -5.48
CA ILE A 250 -4.78 14.14 -4.75
C ILE A 250 -4.37 13.15 -3.66
N LEU A 251 -5.25 12.89 -2.69
CA LEU A 251 -4.85 12.10 -1.53
C LEU A 251 -4.54 10.65 -1.87
N VAL A 252 -5.36 9.99 -2.69
CA VAL A 252 -5.15 8.59 -3.10
C VAL A 252 -3.83 8.44 -3.86
N PRO A 253 -3.53 9.22 -4.94
CA PRO A 253 -2.23 9.15 -5.59
C PRO A 253 -1.06 9.41 -4.65
N VAL A 254 -1.14 10.43 -3.79
CA VAL A 254 -0.04 10.72 -2.85
C VAL A 254 0.15 9.58 -1.85
N SER A 255 -0.93 9.11 -1.23
CA SER A 255 -0.90 8.09 -0.18
C SER A 255 -0.41 6.74 -0.71
N GLU A 256 -0.94 6.31 -1.85
CA GLU A 256 -0.59 5.04 -2.46
C GLU A 256 0.81 5.06 -3.06
N GLU A 257 1.24 6.13 -3.73
CA GLU A 257 2.61 6.21 -4.23
C GLU A 257 3.63 6.21 -3.08
N MET A 258 3.35 6.89 -1.97
CA MET A 258 4.21 6.87 -0.80
C MET A 258 4.33 5.45 -0.22
N LEU A 259 3.22 4.75 -0.04
CA LEU A 259 3.24 3.38 0.47
C LEU A 259 3.87 2.41 -0.53
N PHE A 260 3.34 2.29 -1.74
CA PHE A 260 3.71 1.23 -2.66
C PHE A 260 5.05 1.47 -3.36
N ARG A 261 5.40 2.72 -3.69
CA ARG A 261 6.64 3.03 -4.42
C ARG A 261 7.73 3.44 -3.43
N GLY A 262 7.41 4.35 -2.52
CA GLY A 262 8.35 4.83 -1.51
C GLY A 262 8.75 3.77 -0.49
N ILE A 263 7.80 2.99 0.03
CA ILE A 263 8.05 2.00 1.09
C ILE A 263 8.15 0.57 0.55
N THR A 264 7.06 0.04 0.00
CA THR A 264 6.89 -1.38 -0.35
C THR A 264 7.83 -1.83 -1.47
N TYR A 265 7.85 -1.13 -2.60
CA TYR A 265 8.72 -1.46 -3.73
C TYR A 265 10.19 -1.44 -3.33
N VAL A 266 10.60 -0.39 -2.61
CA VAL A 266 11.96 -0.19 -2.13
C VAL A 266 12.39 -1.33 -1.20
N ALA A 267 11.54 -1.73 -0.25
CA ALA A 267 11.79 -2.86 0.64
C ALA A 267 11.86 -4.22 -0.11
N LEU A 268 10.97 -4.45 -1.07
CA LEU A 268 10.95 -5.68 -1.87
C LEU A 268 12.13 -5.76 -2.85
N ARG A 269 12.48 -4.64 -3.49
CA ARG A 269 13.63 -4.51 -4.39
C ARG A 269 14.93 -4.84 -3.68
N ASP A 270 15.11 -4.34 -2.46
CA ASP A 270 16.35 -4.55 -1.72
C ASP A 270 16.47 -5.98 -1.19
N ARG A 271 15.34 -6.65 -0.95
CA ARG A 271 15.32 -8.04 -0.49
C ARG A 271 15.40 -9.07 -1.62
N PHE A 272 14.69 -8.85 -2.71
CA PHE A 272 14.49 -9.83 -3.79
C PHE A 272 15.08 -9.40 -5.13
N GLY A 273 15.67 -8.21 -5.21
CA GLY A 273 16.19 -7.63 -6.44
C GLY A 273 15.12 -6.87 -7.24
N LYS A 274 15.60 -6.15 -8.26
CA LYS A 274 14.79 -5.21 -9.05
C LYS A 274 13.55 -5.85 -9.70
N ILE A 275 13.70 -6.98 -10.37
CA ILE A 275 12.62 -7.62 -11.15
C ILE A 275 11.52 -8.09 -10.21
N TRP A 276 11.88 -8.85 -9.17
CA TRP A 276 10.92 -9.33 -8.18
C TRP A 276 10.30 -8.19 -7.37
N GLY A 277 11.06 -7.14 -7.06
CA GLY A 277 10.51 -5.94 -6.42
C GLY A 277 9.39 -5.32 -7.23
N LEU A 278 9.57 -5.19 -8.55
CA LEU A 278 8.57 -4.61 -9.47
C LEU A 278 7.31 -5.48 -9.48
N LEU A 279 7.48 -6.79 -9.72
CA LEU A 279 6.36 -7.74 -9.84
C LEU A 279 5.59 -7.87 -8.52
N LEU A 280 6.28 -8.06 -7.40
CA LEU A 280 5.64 -8.26 -6.10
C LEU A 280 4.92 -6.99 -5.61
N SER A 281 5.51 -5.81 -5.82
CA SER A 281 4.85 -4.55 -5.45
C SER A 281 3.57 -4.34 -6.27
N ALA A 282 3.63 -4.60 -7.59
CA ALA A 282 2.48 -4.50 -8.48
C ALA A 282 1.37 -5.52 -8.15
N ILE A 283 1.74 -6.76 -7.80
CA ILE A 283 0.77 -7.77 -7.35
C ILE A 283 0.08 -7.30 -6.07
N LEU A 284 0.83 -6.84 -5.08
CA LEU A 284 0.26 -6.35 -3.81
C LEU A 284 -0.67 -5.17 -4.05
N PHE A 285 -0.28 -4.22 -4.89
CA PHE A 285 -1.09 -3.08 -5.30
C PHE A 285 -2.43 -3.55 -5.89
N ALA A 286 -2.39 -4.41 -6.91
CA ALA A 286 -3.60 -4.91 -7.57
C ALA A 286 -4.49 -5.78 -6.68
N SER A 287 -3.90 -6.62 -5.82
CA SER A 287 -4.66 -7.46 -4.89
C SER A 287 -5.50 -6.64 -3.91
N LEU A 288 -5.04 -5.46 -3.50
CA LEU A 288 -5.73 -4.61 -2.53
C LEU A 288 -6.91 -3.84 -3.12
N HIS A 289 -7.01 -3.76 -4.45
CA HIS A 289 -8.17 -3.17 -5.12
C HIS A 289 -9.40 -4.10 -5.13
N GLY A 290 -9.22 -5.40 -4.85
CA GLY A 290 -10.31 -6.33 -4.51
C GLY A 290 -11.26 -6.75 -5.65
N LEU A 291 -11.06 -6.26 -6.88
CA LEU A 291 -11.85 -6.59 -8.06
C LEU A 291 -11.12 -7.60 -8.94
N VAL A 292 -11.77 -8.73 -9.24
CA VAL A 292 -11.13 -9.86 -9.91
C VAL A 292 -10.86 -9.54 -11.37
N PHE A 293 -11.82 -8.93 -12.08
CA PHE A 293 -11.65 -8.60 -13.49
C PHE A 293 -10.71 -7.40 -13.71
N GLN A 294 -10.54 -6.56 -12.69
CA GLN A 294 -9.62 -5.43 -12.74
C GLN A 294 -8.22 -5.75 -12.27
N PHE A 295 -7.99 -6.94 -11.70
CA PHE A 295 -6.69 -7.32 -11.20
C PHE A 295 -5.59 -7.16 -12.26
N VAL A 296 -5.81 -7.62 -13.50
CA VAL A 296 -4.81 -7.53 -14.57
C VAL A 296 -4.57 -6.08 -15.02
N PRO A 297 -5.60 -5.27 -15.35
CA PRO A 297 -5.45 -3.83 -15.59
C PRO A 297 -4.67 -3.09 -14.48
N VAL A 298 -5.09 -3.26 -13.23
CA VAL A 298 -4.48 -2.59 -12.07
C VAL A 298 -3.08 -3.10 -11.79
N PHE A 299 -2.79 -4.38 -12.04
CA PHE A 299 -1.44 -4.93 -11.95
C PHE A 299 -0.50 -4.28 -12.96
N LEU A 300 -0.93 -4.09 -14.21
CA LEU A 300 -0.11 -3.42 -15.23
C LEU A 300 0.14 -1.95 -14.89
N LEU A 301 -0.88 -1.26 -14.38
CA LEU A 301 -0.75 0.10 -13.83
C LEU A 301 0.27 0.13 -12.69
N GLY A 302 0.13 -0.79 -11.72
CA GLY A 302 1.03 -0.96 -10.58
C GLY A 302 2.48 -1.15 -11.02
N LEU A 303 2.69 -2.02 -12.02
CA LEU A 303 3.98 -2.32 -12.61
C LEU A 303 4.58 -1.11 -13.33
N GLY A 304 3.77 -0.38 -14.10
CA GLY A 304 4.17 0.82 -14.81
C GLY A 304 4.62 1.93 -13.87
N LEU A 305 3.84 2.21 -12.82
CA LEU A 305 4.19 3.21 -11.80
C LEU A 305 5.46 2.81 -11.02
N ALA A 306 5.61 1.53 -10.65
CA ALA A 306 6.83 1.03 -10.02
C ALA A 306 8.05 1.15 -10.96
N TYR A 307 7.87 0.95 -12.27
CA TYR A 307 8.90 1.18 -13.26
C TYR A 307 9.27 2.66 -13.39
N ILE A 308 8.29 3.58 -13.41
CA ILE A 308 8.55 5.03 -13.40
C ILE A 308 9.39 5.41 -12.19
N TYR A 309 9.05 4.91 -11.00
CA TYR A 309 9.81 5.15 -9.78
C TYR A 309 11.23 4.60 -9.88
N GLU A 310 11.41 3.36 -10.37
CA GLU A 310 12.73 2.73 -10.50
C GLU A 310 13.66 3.48 -11.46
N ARG A 311 13.10 4.08 -12.52
CA ARG A 311 13.85 4.88 -13.50
C ARG A 311 14.17 6.29 -13.00
N THR A 312 13.26 6.92 -12.28
CA THR A 312 13.38 8.34 -11.90
C THR A 312 13.88 8.56 -10.48
N ARG A 313 13.73 7.55 -9.60
CA ARG A 313 13.93 7.65 -8.14
C ARG A 313 13.14 8.78 -7.50
N SER A 314 11.99 9.12 -8.09
CA SER A 314 11.15 10.21 -7.63
C SER A 314 9.69 9.79 -7.53
N LEU A 315 9.02 10.19 -6.45
CA LEU A 315 7.59 9.99 -6.26
C LEU A 315 6.78 10.98 -7.09
N ILE A 316 7.28 12.20 -7.33
CA ILE A 316 6.55 13.25 -8.05
C ILE A 316 6.05 12.76 -9.43
N PRO A 317 6.88 12.19 -10.32
CA PRO A 317 6.39 11.67 -11.61
C PRO A 317 5.38 10.53 -11.44
N CYS A 318 5.49 9.70 -10.40
CA CYS A 318 4.54 8.63 -10.13
C CYS A 318 3.19 9.17 -9.67
N ILE A 319 3.20 10.17 -8.78
CA ILE A 319 2.00 10.86 -8.29
C ILE A 319 1.30 11.56 -9.45
N VAL A 320 2.04 12.22 -10.35
CA VAL A 320 1.48 12.85 -11.54
C VAL A 320 0.87 11.82 -12.48
N ALA A 321 1.56 10.72 -12.76
CA ALA A 321 1.02 9.65 -13.60
C ALA A 321 -0.28 9.06 -13.03
N HIS A 322 -0.27 8.75 -11.72
CA HIS A 322 -1.43 8.20 -11.03
C HIS A 322 -2.59 9.21 -10.96
N PHE A 323 -2.32 10.49 -10.68
CA PHE A 323 -3.31 11.58 -10.80
C PHE A 323 -3.97 11.57 -12.18
N LEU A 324 -3.18 11.49 -13.26
CA LEU A 324 -3.70 11.55 -14.63
C LEU A 324 -4.58 10.33 -14.96
N ILE A 325 -4.23 9.15 -14.44
CA ILE A 325 -5.01 7.92 -14.61
C ILE A 325 -6.35 8.03 -13.87
N ASN A 326 -6.32 8.46 -12.61
CA ASN A 326 -7.55 8.66 -11.83
C ASN A 326 -8.42 9.78 -12.41
N PHE A 327 -7.80 10.83 -12.93
CA PHE A 327 -8.51 11.93 -13.60
C PHE A 327 -9.22 11.45 -14.86
N ALA A 328 -8.56 10.65 -15.71
CA ALA A 328 -9.17 10.06 -16.89
C ALA A 328 -10.36 9.16 -16.53
N ALA A 329 -10.22 8.32 -15.50
CA ALA A 329 -11.28 7.44 -15.00
C ALA A 329 -12.46 8.23 -14.41
N MET A 330 -12.20 9.31 -13.67
CA MET A 330 -13.26 10.16 -13.13
C MET A 330 -14.01 10.89 -14.25
N LEU A 331 -13.29 11.41 -15.26
CA LEU A 331 -13.89 12.12 -16.38
C LEU A 331 -14.80 11.22 -17.22
N SER A 332 -14.46 9.94 -17.40
CA SER A 332 -15.33 8.99 -18.11
C SER A 332 -16.64 8.69 -17.37
N ASN A 333 -16.72 9.01 -16.07
CA ASN A 333 -17.88 8.72 -15.22
C ASN A 333 -18.80 9.93 -14.98
N ILE A 334 -18.36 11.15 -15.28
CA ILE A 334 -19.16 12.37 -15.12
C ILE A 334 -20.03 12.57 -16.36
N HIS A 335 -21.34 12.70 -16.16
CA HIS A 335 -22.26 13.15 -17.19
C HIS A 335 -22.48 14.65 -17.00
N ILE A 336 -21.98 15.44 -17.95
CA ILE A 336 -22.09 16.92 -17.94
C ILE A 336 -23.47 17.35 -18.40
#